data_AF-A0A2E8LHQ9-F1
#
_entry.id   AF-A0A2E8LHQ9-F1
#
_cell.length_a   1.000
_cell.length_b   1.000
_cell.length_c   1.000
_cell.angle_alpha   90.00
_cell.angle_beta   90.00
_cell.angle_gamma   90.00
#
_symmetry.space_group_name_H-M   'P 1'
#
loop_
_entity.id
_entity.type
_entity.pdbx_description
1 polymer ?
#
loop_
_entity_poly.entity_id
_entity_poly.type
_entity_poly.pdbx_seq_one_letter_code
_entity_poly.pdbx_strand_id
1 'polypeptide(L)' 'MTPDPATPAPSPSDADLSSVTGQIDALLTWVEQLVGTLDSADRTGDEAGLLEVERHLRGARRELERVRRRRR' A
#
# COMPACT_ATOMS: atom_id res chain seq x y z
N MET A 1 -33.54 26.24 0.99
CA MET A 1 -32.22 25.99 1.61
C MET A 1 -31.54 24.91 0.76
N THR A 2 -30.94 25.32 -0.34
CA THR A 2 -30.19 24.43 -1.24
C THR A 2 -28.84 24.12 -0.60
N PRO A 3 -28.45 22.84 -0.45
CA PRO A 3 -27.11 22.52 0.05
C PRO A 3 -26.04 23.02 -0.93
N ASP A 4 -24.99 23.59 -0.36
CA ASP A 4 -23.86 24.23 -1.05
C ASP A 4 -23.07 23.19 -1.89
N PRO A 5 -22.78 23.44 -3.18
CA PRO A 5 -21.99 22.51 -3.99
C PRO A 5 -20.51 22.51 -3.59
N ALA A 6 -20.05 21.33 -3.18
CA ALA A 6 -18.64 20.93 -3.07
C ALA A 6 -17.81 21.56 -1.94
N THR A 7 -18.09 21.19 -0.69
CA THR A 7 -17.04 21.14 0.32
C THR A 7 -15.95 20.17 -0.16
N PRO A 8 -14.70 20.62 -0.44
CA PRO A 8 -13.63 19.71 -0.78
C PRO A 8 -13.39 18.75 0.39
N ALA A 9 -13.28 17.45 0.10
CA ALA A 9 -12.98 16.46 1.13
C ALA A 9 -11.72 16.87 1.91
N PRO A 10 -11.70 16.72 3.25
CA PRO A 10 -10.54 17.07 4.03
C PRO A 10 -9.33 16.29 3.54
N SER A 11 -8.21 16.99 3.31
CA SER A 11 -6.97 16.34 2.95
C SER A 11 -6.50 15.43 4.09
N PRO A 12 -6.02 14.20 3.80
CA PRO A 12 -5.59 13.27 4.84
C PRO A 12 -4.46 13.89 5.66
N SER A 13 -4.50 13.67 6.97
CA SER A 13 -3.48 14.17 7.90
C SER A 13 -2.17 13.40 7.79
N ASP A 14 -1.07 13.96 8.31
CA ASP A 14 0.21 13.24 8.37
C ASP A 14 0.13 11.94 9.18
N ALA A 15 -0.74 11.90 10.19
CA ALA A 15 -1.01 10.70 10.98
C ALA A 15 -1.69 9.62 10.13
N ASP A 16 -2.69 9.99 9.31
CA ASP A 16 -3.36 9.07 8.38
C ASP A 16 -2.35 8.49 7.38
N LEU A 17 -1.50 9.34 6.80
CA LEU A 17 -0.47 8.89 5.85
C LEU A 17 0.59 8.00 6.52
N SER A 18 0.93 8.27 7.79
CA SER A 18 1.84 7.42 8.55
C SER A 18 1.22 6.06 8.88
N SER A 19 -0.08 6.04 9.21
CA SER A 19 -0.84 4.80 9.45
C SER A 19 -0.87 3.93 8.18
N VAL A 20 -1.21 4.51 7.03
CA VAL A 20 -1.20 3.79 5.75
C VAL A 20 0.19 3.28 5.39
N THR A 21 1.25 4.05 5.67
CA THR A 21 2.64 3.59 5.46
C THR A 21 2.91 2.32 6.28
N GLY A 22 2.54 2.33 7.57
CA GLY A 22 2.72 1.16 8.44
C GLY A 22 1.90 -0.06 8.01
N GLN A 23 0.69 0.15 7.47
CA GLN A 23 -0.12 -0.93 6.90
C GLN A 23 0.52 -1.55 5.66
N ILE A 24 1.09 -0.73 4.77
CA ILE A 24 1.82 -1.24 3.59
C ILE A 24 3.06 -2.04 4.03
N ASP A 25 3.77 -1.60 5.06
CA ASP A 25 4.95 -2.30 5.59
C ASP A 25 4.59 -3.66 6.21
N ALA A 26 3.45 -3.73 6.92
CA ALA A 26 2.92 -4.97 7.45
C ALA A 26 2.52 -5.94 6.33
N LEU A 27 1.88 -5.43 5.26
CA LEU A 27 1.51 -6.24 4.09
C LEU A 27 2.73 -6.77 3.35
N LEU A 28 3.78 -5.96 3.18
CA LEU A 28 5.04 -6.41 2.56
C LEU A 28 5.65 -7.57 3.35
N THR A 29 5.73 -7.45 4.67
CA THR A 29 6.21 -8.51 5.55
C THR A 29 5.38 -9.78 5.39
N TRP A 30 4.05 -9.65 5.34
CA TRP A 30 3.14 -10.77 5.19
C TRP A 30 3.31 -11.49 3.84
N VAL A 31 3.46 -10.74 2.74
CA VAL A 31 3.70 -11.31 1.40
C VAL A 31 5.04 -12.06 1.37
N GLU A 32 6.10 -11.49 1.94
CA GLU A 32 7.41 -12.15 2.04
C GLU A 32 7.33 -13.49 2.80
N GLN A 33 6.55 -13.54 3.90
CA GLN A 33 6.30 -14.80 4.62
C GLN A 33 5.51 -15.79 3.77
N LEU A 34 4.47 -15.33 3.06
CA LEU A 34 3.63 -16.21 2.24
C LEU A 34 4.44 -16.83 1.09
N VAL A 35 5.28 -16.05 0.43
CA VAL A 35 6.22 -16.54 -0.59
C VAL A 35 7.19 -17.57 0.01
N GLY A 36 7.73 -17.32 1.21
CA GLY A 36 8.61 -18.28 1.89
C GLY A 36 7.93 -19.58 2.33
N THR A 37 6.60 -19.61 2.43
CA THR A 37 5.82 -20.80 2.79
C THR A 37 5.31 -21.61 1.59
N LEU A 38 5.39 -21.08 0.37
CA LEU A 38 5.00 -21.82 -0.82
C LEU A 38 5.98 -22.98 -1.07
N ASP A 39 5.44 -24.20 -1.11
CA ASP A 39 6.23 -25.38 -1.46
C ASP A 39 6.63 -25.35 -2.93
N SER A 40 7.82 -25.86 -3.27
CA SER A 40 8.37 -25.82 -4.64
C SER A 40 7.52 -26.54 -5.69
N ALA A 41 6.59 -27.39 -5.24
CA ALA A 41 5.64 -28.13 -6.07
C ALA A 41 4.30 -27.41 -6.27
N ASP A 42 3.93 -26.46 -5.41
CA ASP A 42 2.61 -25.82 -5.43
C ASP A 42 2.70 -24.41 -6.04
N ARG A 43 2.58 -24.41 -7.37
CA ARG A 43 2.19 -23.29 -8.26
C ARG A 43 3.15 -22.08 -8.34
N THR A 44 4.03 -22.18 -9.33
CA THR A 44 4.80 -21.05 -9.93
C THR A 44 3.93 -19.83 -10.28
N GLY A 45 2.63 -20.03 -10.55
CA GLY A 45 1.68 -18.95 -10.83
C GLY A 45 1.26 -18.16 -9.57
N ASP A 46 1.16 -18.82 -8.42
CA ASP A 46 0.78 -18.18 -7.15
C ASP A 46 1.97 -17.38 -6.59
N GLU A 47 3.19 -17.91 -6.71
CA GLU A 47 4.42 -17.18 -6.40
C GLU A 47 4.57 -15.92 -7.28
N ALA A 48 4.40 -16.06 -8.60
CA ALA A 48 4.48 -14.93 -9.53
C ALA A 48 3.45 -13.83 -9.20
N GLY A 49 2.23 -14.23 -8.84
CA GLY A 49 1.18 -13.30 -8.40
C GLY A 49 1.56 -12.56 -7.11
N LEU A 50 2.13 -13.24 -6.12
CA LEU A 50 2.56 -12.63 -4.86
C LEU A 50 3.74 -11.66 -5.05
N LEU A 51 4.73 -12.02 -5.87
CA LEU A 51 5.83 -11.12 -6.21
C LEU A 51 5.34 -9.87 -6.94
N GLU A 52 4.29 -10.00 -7.77
CA GLU A 52 3.66 -8.85 -8.39
C GLU A 52 2.93 -7.98 -7.36
N VAL A 53 2.21 -8.57 -6.39
CA VAL A 53 1.60 -7.82 -5.27
C VAL A 53 2.67 -7.06 -4.48
N GLU A 54 3.79 -7.70 -4.16
CA GLU A 54 4.93 -7.08 -3.48
C GLU A 54 5.49 -5.89 -4.28
N ARG A 55 5.64 -6.04 -5.60
CA ARG A 55 6.08 -4.95 -6.50
C ARG A 55 5.12 -3.76 -6.43
N HIS A 56 3.81 -4.00 -6.46
CA HIS A 56 2.79 -2.96 -6.39
C HIS A 56 2.80 -2.25 -5.03
N LEU A 57 2.90 -3.00 -3.93
CA LEU A 57 2.97 -2.44 -2.58
C LEU A 57 4.21 -1.55 -2.40
N ARG A 58 5.39 -1.98 -2.87
CA ARG A 58 6.59 -1.14 -2.86
C ARG A 58 6.44 0.11 -3.73
N GLY A 59 5.71 0.00 -4.85
CA GLY A 59 5.34 1.13 -5.70
C GLY A 59 4.48 2.15 -4.95
N ALA A 60 3.38 1.68 -4.34
CA ALA A 60 2.47 2.51 -3.56
C ALA A 60 3.18 3.20 -2.39
N ARG A 61 4.04 2.47 -1.65
CA ARG A 61 4.84 3.05 -0.57
C ARG A 61 5.73 4.20 -1.05
N ARG A 62 6.45 4.01 -2.16
CA ARG A 62 7.31 5.06 -2.74
C ARG A 62 6.52 6.29 -3.16
N GLU A 63 5.34 6.11 -3.76
CA GLU A 63 4.49 7.24 -4.15
C GLU A 63 3.93 7.96 -2.93
N LEU A 64 3.50 7.22 -1.90
CA LEU A 64 3.06 7.79 -0.64
C LEU A 64 4.16 8.65 0.02
N GLU A 65 5.40 8.15 0.05
CA GLU A 65 6.55 8.92 0.53
C GLU A 65 6.83 10.16 -0.33
N ARG A 66 6.66 10.09 -1.67
CA ARG A 66 6.78 11.26 -2.55
C ARG A 66 5.73 12.31 -2.23
N VAL A 67 4.47 11.90 -2.06
CA VAL A 67 3.37 12.81 -1.68
C VAL A 67 3.63 13.44 -0.32
N ARG A 68 4.08 12.66 0.67
CA ARG A 68 4.45 13.18 2.00
C ARG A 68 5.57 14.21 1.93
N ARG A 69 6.61 13.96 1.11
CA ARG A 69 7.71 14.92 0.90
C ARG A 69 7.25 16.21 0.23
N ARG A 70 6.26 16.17 -0.67
CA ARG A 70 5.69 17.36 -1.32
C ARG A 70 4.82 18.22 -0.39
N ARG A 71 4.37 17.65 0.75
CA ARG A 71 3.53 18.34 1.74
C ARG A 71 4.32 18.99 2.88
N ARG A 72 5.63 18.69 2.97
CA ARG A 72 6.57 19.29 3.92
C ARG A 72 7.25 20.48 3.28
#